data_AF-A0A9N9KEA5-F1
#
_entry.id   AF-A0A9N9KEA5-F1
#
_cell.length_a   1.000
_cell.length_b   1.000
_cell.length_c   1.000
_cell.angle_alpha   90.00
_cell.angle_beta   90.00
_cell.angle_gamma   90.00
#
_symmetry.space_group_name_H-M   'P 1'
#
loop_
_entity.id
_entity.type
_entity.pdbx_description
1 polymer ?
#
loop_
_entity_poly.entity_id
_entity_poly.type
_entity_poly.pdbx_seq_one_letter_code
_entity_poly.pdbx_strand_id
1 'polypeptide(L)'
;MSLKKKNHKLTSYIEILEEKADEWRNYAICCACCDTLGRPTALLYKFSNKGEHVKNHLKKCQHFINKVGGIKEASRILEIELEE
;
A
#
# COMPACT_ATOMS: atom_id res chain seq x y z
N MET A 1 14.38 -21.08 15.45
CA MET A 1 13.78 -20.92 14.11
C MET A 1 13.01 -19.61 14.09
N SER A 2 13.66 -18.50 13.72
CA SER A 2 12.99 -17.20 13.64
C SER A 2 12.71 -16.92 12.18
N LEU A 3 11.52 -17.30 11.71
CA LEU A 3 10.99 -16.85 10.43
C LEU A 3 10.88 -15.32 10.54
N LYS A 4 11.92 -14.61 10.12
CA LYS A 4 11.87 -13.16 9.91
C LYS A 4 10.76 -12.97 8.88
N LYS A 5 9.54 -12.67 9.35
CA LYS A 5 8.45 -12.23 8.48
C LYS A 5 9.04 -11.07 7.70
N LYS A 6 9.30 -11.29 6.41
CA LYS A 6 9.63 -10.22 5.48
C LYS A 6 8.43 -9.28 5.58
N ASN A 7 8.56 -8.21 6.35
CA ASN A 7 7.61 -7.12 6.30
C ASN A 7 7.70 -6.65 4.85
N HIS A 8 6.74 -7.08 4.03
CA HIS A 8 6.56 -6.58 2.68
C HIS A 8 6.61 -5.06 2.82
N LYS A 9 7.65 -4.40 2.30
CA LYS A 9 7.93 -2.97 2.57
C LYS A 9 6.70 -2.07 2.33
N LEU A 10 5.77 -2.53 1.50
CA LEU A 10 4.54 -1.86 1.17
C LEU A 10 3.48 -1.84 2.30
N THR A 11 3.52 -2.78 3.26
CA THR A 11 2.61 -2.79 4.42
C THR A 11 2.79 -1.59 5.33
N SER A 12 3.93 -0.90 5.27
CA SER A 12 4.14 0.37 5.99
C SER A 12 3.40 1.56 5.34
N TYR A 13 2.92 1.40 4.11
CA TYR A 13 2.24 2.44 3.34
C TYR A 13 0.75 2.17 3.12
N ILE A 14 0.27 1.02 3.59
CA ILE A 14 -1.14 0.64 3.54
C ILE A 14 -1.63 0.19 4.91
N GLU A 15 -2.90 0.44 5.19
CA GLU A 15 -3.59 -0.12 6.35
C GLU A 15 -4.50 -1.25 5.86
N ILE A 16 -4.31 -2.46 6.40
CA ILE A 16 -5.15 -3.62 6.07
C ILE A 16 -6.42 -3.54 6.89
N LEU A 17 -7.57 -3.60 6.22
CA LEU A 17 -8.89 -3.59 6.85
C LEU A 17 -9.27 -5.02 7.30
N GLU A 18 -10.09 -5.13 8.33
CA GLU A 18 -10.64 -6.42 8.75
C GLU A 18 -11.62 -6.99 7.70
N GLU A 19 -12.19 -6.14 6.86
CA GLU A 19 -13.07 -6.52 5.77
C GLU A 19 -12.34 -7.34 4.70
N LYS A 20 -12.93 -8.49 4.32
CA LYS A 20 -12.41 -9.36 3.26
C LYS A 20 -12.75 -8.79 1.88
N ALA A 21 -11.75 -8.73 1.02
CA ALA A 21 -11.93 -8.49 -0.41
C ALA A 21 -12.32 -9.78 -1.14
N ASP A 22 -11.68 -10.89 -0.74
CA ASP A 22 -11.89 -12.23 -1.30
C ASP A 22 -11.69 -13.28 -0.19
N GLU A 23 -11.91 -14.56 -0.50
CA GLU A 23 -11.71 -15.68 0.44
C GLU A 23 -10.33 -15.64 1.15
N TRP A 24 -9.31 -15.22 0.40
CA TRP A 24 -7.89 -15.25 0.77
C TRP A 24 -7.31 -13.91 1.20
N ARG A 25 -7.97 -12.78 0.90
CA ARG A 25 -7.36 -11.45 1.02
C ARG A 25 -8.31 -10.44 1.63
N ASN A 26 -7.73 -9.54 2.42
CA ASN A 26 -8.41 -8.39 2.98
C ASN A 26 -8.33 -7.18 2.06
N TYR A 27 -9.25 -6.24 2.24
CA TYR A 27 -9.09 -4.90 1.69
C TYR A 27 -7.96 -4.17 2.42
N ALA A 28 -7.39 -3.18 1.74
CA ALA A 28 -6.42 -2.27 2.29
C ALA A 28 -6.69 -0.85 1.76
N ILE A 29 -6.26 0.14 2.53
CA ILE A 29 -6.29 1.56 2.16
C ILE A 29 -4.89 2.14 2.19
N CYS A 30 -4.63 3.14 1.35
CA CYS A 30 -3.36 3.85 1.36
C CYS A 30 -3.27 4.79 2.57
N CYS A 31 -2.20 4.67 3.36
CA CYS A 31 -1.98 5.54 4.52
C CYS A 31 -1.85 7.01 4.10
N ALA A 32 -1.16 7.30 2.98
CA ALA A 32 -1.01 8.67 2.50
C ALA A 32 -2.35 9.30 2.06
N CYS A 33 -3.26 8.50 1.49
CA CYS A 33 -4.62 8.95 1.20
C CYS A 33 -5.40 9.19 2.49
N CYS A 34 -5.24 8.33 3.50
CA CYS A 34 -5.88 8.47 4.81
C CYS A 34 -5.43 9.76 5.52
N ASP A 35 -4.13 10.05 5.53
CA ASP A 35 -3.58 11.29 6.09
C ASP A 35 -4.07 12.55 5.35
N THR A 36 -4.16 12.51 4.03
CA THR A 36 -4.46 13.73 3.24
C THR A 36 -5.96 13.99 3.07
N LEU A 37 -6.75 12.94 2.81
CA LEU A 37 -8.17 13.04 2.49
C LEU A 37 -9.08 12.64 3.66
N GLY A 38 -8.49 12.12 4.73
CA GLY A 38 -9.20 11.50 5.85
C GLY A 38 -9.56 10.03 5.59
N ARG A 39 -9.68 9.28 6.70
CA ARG A 39 -10.11 7.87 6.70
C ARG A 39 -11.41 7.58 5.92
N PRO A 40 -12.53 8.32 6.09
CA PRO A 40 -13.76 8.00 5.37
C PRO A 40 -13.60 8.10 3.85
N THR A 41 -12.87 9.10 3.36
CA THR A 41 -12.58 9.24 1.93
C THR A 41 -11.65 8.13 1.45
N ALA A 42 -10.61 7.80 2.23
CA ALA A 42 -9.68 6.72 1.88
C ALA A 42 -10.35 5.34 1.80
N LEU A 43 -11.38 5.08 2.62
CA LEU A 43 -12.17 3.84 2.57
C LEU A 43 -12.94 3.68 1.25
N LEU A 44 -13.34 4.77 0.59
CA LEU A 44 -13.97 4.72 -0.74
C LEU A 44 -12.98 4.26 -1.82
N TYR A 45 -11.68 4.45 -1.60
CA TYR A 45 -10.60 4.05 -2.49
C TYR A 45 -9.86 2.79 -2.00
N LYS A 46 -10.51 1.96 -1.17
CA LYS A 46 -9.95 0.69 -0.73
C LYS A 46 -9.68 -0.26 -1.91
N PHE A 47 -8.64 -1.06 -1.79
CA PHE A 47 -8.21 -2.02 -2.81
C PHE A 47 -7.84 -3.35 -2.17
N SER A 48 -7.94 -4.46 -2.90
CA SER A 48 -7.51 -5.77 -2.38
C SER A 48 -6.02 -5.74 -2.02
N ASN A 49 -5.64 -6.35 -0.90
CA ASN A 49 -4.25 -6.51 -0.46
C ASN A 49 -3.50 -7.55 -1.32
N LYS A 50 -3.45 -7.30 -2.63
CA LYS A 50 -2.65 -8.04 -3.62
C LYS A 50 -1.50 -7.13 -4.02
N GLY A 51 -0.26 -7.63 -3.98
CA GLY A 51 0.94 -6.83 -4.26
C GLY A 51 0.86 -6.01 -5.54
N GLU A 52 0.33 -6.57 -6.64
CA GLU A 52 0.10 -5.84 -7.89
C GLU A 52 -0.86 -4.64 -7.74
N HIS A 53 -1.96 -4.80 -6.99
CA HIS A 53 -2.94 -3.73 -6.78
C HIS A 53 -2.37 -2.64 -5.88
N VAL A 54 -1.65 -3.03 -4.83
CA VAL A 54 -0.94 -2.11 -3.93
C VAL A 54 0.07 -1.29 -4.72
N LYS A 55 0.92 -1.94 -5.52
CA LYS A 55 1.93 -1.28 -6.35
C LYS A 55 1.28 -0.33 -7.37
N ASN A 56 0.22 -0.78 -8.06
CA ASN A 56 -0.47 0.04 -9.05
C ASN A 56 -1.14 1.27 -8.43
N HIS A 57 -1.72 1.14 -7.22
CA HIS A 57 -2.26 2.27 -6.48
C HIS A 57 -1.15 3.25 -6.09
N LEU A 58 -0.11 2.78 -5.39
CA LEU A 58 0.97 3.64 -4.90
C LEU A 58 1.72 4.34 -6.04
N LYS A 59 1.93 3.67 -7.19
CA LYS A 59 2.55 4.26 -8.38
C LYS A 59 1.77 5.45 -8.94
N LYS A 60 0.44 5.45 -8.80
CA LYS A 60 -0.46 6.52 -9.31
C LYS A 60 -0.88 7.50 -8.21
N CYS A 61 -0.66 7.16 -6.95
CA CYS A 61 -1.12 7.94 -5.80
C CYS A 61 -0.24 9.18 -5.61
N GLN A 62 -0.76 10.35 -5.99
CA GLN A 62 -0.06 11.63 -5.80
C GLN A 62 0.24 11.91 -4.33
N HIS A 63 -0.66 11.54 -3.41
CA HIS A 63 -0.44 11.72 -1.97
C HIS A 63 0.75 10.91 -1.48
N PHE A 64 0.87 9.65 -1.91
CA PHE A 64 2.02 8.81 -1.60
C PHE A 64 3.31 9.40 -2.18
N ILE A 65 3.30 9.75 -3.46
CA ILE A 65 4.43 10.35 -4.17
C ILE A 65 4.92 11.60 -3.42
N ASN A 66 4.01 12.49 -3.03
CA ASN A 66 4.34 13.70 -2.29
C ASN A 66 4.86 13.38 -0.88
N LYS A 67 4.28 12.39 -0.19
CA LYS A 67 4.67 11.98 1.17
C LYS A 67 6.10 11.41 1.22
N VAL A 68 6.52 10.69 0.18
CA VAL A 68 7.86 10.09 0.11
C VAL A 68 8.92 10.99 -0.54
N GLY A 69 8.57 12.23 -0.90
CA GLY A 69 9.51 13.19 -1.47
C GLY A 69 9.67 13.16 -2.99
N GLY A 70 8.71 12.58 -3.71
CA GLY A 70 8.59 12.65 -5.16
C GLY A 70 8.61 11.29 -5.88
N ILE A 71 8.45 11.35 -7.21
CA ILE A 71 8.27 10.14 -8.05
C ILE A 71 9.50 9.23 -8.01
N LYS A 72 10.71 9.79 -7.88
CA LYS A 72 11.96 9.02 -7.84
C LYS A 72 12.02 8.12 -6.60
N GLU A 73 11.74 8.67 -5.42
CA GLU A 73 11.72 7.90 -4.17
C GLU A 73 10.55 6.92 -4.13
N ALA A 74 9.38 7.33 -4.64
CA ALA A 74 8.22 6.45 -4.80
C ALA A 74 8.56 5.22 -5.65
N SER A 75 9.18 5.41 -6.83
CA SER A 75 9.60 4.29 -7.67
C SER A 75 10.61 3.39 -6.96
N ARG A 76 11.60 3.97 -6.27
CA ARG A 76 12.58 3.20 -5.49
C ARG A 76 11.94 2.34 -4.40
N ILE A 77 10.91 2.83 -3.72
CA ILE A 77 10.15 2.07 -2.71
C ILE A 77 9.36 0.93 -3.35
N LEU A 78 8.79 1.15 -4.54
CA LEU A 78 7.94 0.19 -5.25
C LEU A 78 8.73 -0.89 -6.01
N GLU A 79 9.99 -0.61 -6.36
CA GLU A 79 10.86 -1.50 -7.15
C GLU A 79 11.48 -2.65 -6.31
N ILE A 80 11.35 -2.61 -4.98
CA ILE A 80 12.05 -3.56 -4.07
C ILE A 80 11.40 -4.97 -3.98
N GLU A 81 10.35 -5.26 -4.75
CA GLU A 81 9.80 -6.63 -4.87
C GLU A 81 10.01 -7.15 -6.30
N LEU A 82 11.25 -7.48 -6.65
CA LEU A 82 11.62 -8.15 -7.90
C LEU A 82 12.67 -9.27 -7.75
N GLU A 83 13.01 -9.69 -6.54
CA GLU A 83 13.82 -10.90 -6.33
C GLU A 83 13.15 -11.80 -5.30
N GLU A 84 12.41 -12.79 -5.81
CA GLU A 84 12.43 -14.21 -5.42
C GLU A 84 11.49 -15.03 -6.33
#